data_AF-A0A7J6DBJ1-F1
#
_entry.id   AF-A0A7J6DBJ1-F1
#
_cell.length_a   1.000
_cell.length_b   1.000
_cell.length_c   1.000
_cell.angle_alpha   90.00
_cell.angle_beta   90.00
_cell.angle_gamma   90.00
#
_symmetry.space_group_name_H-M   'P 1'
#
loop_
_entity.id
_entity.type
_entity.pdbx_description
1 polymer ?
#
loop_
_entity_poly.entity_id
_entity_poly.type
_entity_poly.pdbx_seq_one_letter_code
_entity_poly.pdbx_strand_id
1 'polypeptide(L)'
;MISKPEEQNLHAMVRETQRNKNDYKGNQAISNDYSETGYDRGHLNPNSFQCGEGRIATFTLTNAAPMDACFNRNQWAKWEKTLRTFLRDKLSSDNGSATAYIVTGTVPPDENLRIPQSEISEEPERVTVPSHIWTAVCYKHHSEDRKSFSLGYMGENINLMSVSGMQNTYLALRKAADSNIIPEKKFKVSEMTIKLAFDSMSTYYNVVKDMKVSAGSACLITLVKPLVRSDLRKRDISGVSDAVECLLVPEKQKTAADGSPCLKFSDSTYSCECETNGEIKSCCSTPCLYQDNLNSYRCYSGQTQIKCSARYSLVTFKGEKCLDDHPCATYGNDYYWCNTISGSWDFCSPPLWRSIAKNGKYCRSDHACAKYGSGKMWCFTDDEGNYEDCCTSDDCHSAVNGQTCRSDHKCGYHGSDYLWCYTDYEDNWDYCCRSC
;
A
#
# COMPACT_ATOMS: atom_id res chain seq x y z
N MET A 1 38.55 -18.36 40.53
CA MET A 1 39.59 -17.39 40.90
C MET A 1 39.02 -16.01 40.69
N ILE A 2 38.88 -15.23 41.77
CA ILE A 2 38.42 -13.84 41.71
C ILE A 2 39.68 -12.99 41.61
N SER A 3 40.03 -12.53 40.42
CA SER A 3 41.04 -11.50 40.22
C SER A 3 40.34 -10.14 40.30
N LYS A 4 40.63 -9.37 41.35
CA LYS A 4 40.29 -7.95 41.43
C LYS A 4 40.89 -7.22 40.23
N PRO A 5 40.17 -6.29 39.57
CA PRO A 5 40.81 -5.33 38.69
C PRO A 5 41.54 -4.29 39.55
N GLU A 6 42.82 -4.10 39.27
CA GLU A 6 43.60 -2.95 39.72
C GLU A 6 42.94 -1.67 39.22
N GLU A 7 42.90 -0.65 40.08
CA GLU A 7 42.55 0.72 39.71
C GLU A 7 43.57 1.24 38.69
N GLN A 8 43.15 1.42 37.43
CA GLN A 8 43.65 2.49 36.58
C GLN A 8 42.80 2.69 35.31
N ASN A 9 42.39 3.96 35.13
CA ASN A 9 41.73 4.60 34.00
C ASN A 9 40.22 4.35 33.80
N LEU A 10 39.47 5.41 34.13
CA LEU A 10 38.11 5.69 33.71
C LEU A 10 37.92 5.33 32.22
N HIS A 11 37.16 4.28 31.94
CA HIS A 11 36.76 3.91 30.57
C HIS A 11 35.81 4.99 30.00
N ALA A 12 36.38 6.10 29.52
CA ALA A 12 35.62 7.11 28.79
C ALA A 12 35.40 6.66 27.34
N MET A 13 34.21 6.94 26.79
CA MET A 13 33.96 6.78 25.36
C MET A 13 34.86 7.72 24.57
N VAL A 14 35.62 7.17 23.61
CA VAL A 14 36.58 7.91 22.79
C VAL A 14 35.98 8.13 21.41
N ARG A 15 36.22 9.30 20.79
CA ARG A 15 35.74 9.54 19.42
C ARG A 15 36.47 8.62 18.44
N GLU A 16 35.74 8.08 17.47
CA GLU A 16 36.29 7.19 16.43
C GLU A 16 37.50 7.79 15.69
N THR A 17 37.52 9.12 15.52
CA THR A 17 38.61 9.87 14.86
C THR A 17 39.89 9.97 15.67
N GLN A 18 39.89 9.62 16.96
CA GLN A 18 41.04 9.73 17.85
C GLN A 18 41.89 8.46 17.92
N ARG A 19 41.49 7.37 17.25
CA ARG A 19 42.23 6.11 17.18
C ARG A 19 42.42 5.65 15.74
N ASN A 20 43.51 4.96 15.46
CA ASN A 20 43.73 4.34 14.16
C ASN A 20 42.64 3.30 13.90
N LYS A 21 41.85 3.50 12.83
CA LYS A 21 40.72 2.64 12.47
C LYS A 21 41.11 1.16 12.35
N ASN A 22 42.33 0.90 11.88
CA ASN A 22 42.83 -0.46 11.66
C ASN A 22 42.97 -1.28 12.95
N ASP A 23 43.12 -0.63 14.10
CA ASP A 23 43.36 -1.32 15.38
C ASP A 23 42.11 -2.01 15.93
N TYR A 24 40.90 -1.59 15.51
CA TYR A 24 39.64 -2.10 16.04
C TYR A 24 38.66 -2.62 14.98
N LYS A 25 38.92 -2.34 13.71
CA LYS A 25 38.07 -2.76 12.58
C LYS A 25 37.84 -4.27 12.50
N GLY A 26 38.77 -5.09 12.99
CA GLY A 26 38.63 -6.55 13.04
C GLY A 26 37.59 -7.06 14.04
N ASN A 27 37.24 -6.26 15.06
CA ASN A 27 36.39 -6.69 16.17
C ASN A 27 35.07 -5.90 16.26
N GLN A 28 34.92 -4.79 15.54
CA GLN A 28 33.70 -3.99 15.53
C GLN A 28 33.47 -3.26 14.21
N ALA A 29 32.22 -2.89 13.95
CA ALA A 29 31.87 -2.00 12.84
C ALA A 29 32.46 -0.59 13.04
N ILE A 30 32.71 0.11 11.94
CA ILE A 30 33.19 1.50 11.90
C ILE A 30 32.24 2.34 11.04
N SER A 31 32.25 3.67 11.19
CA SER A 31 31.28 4.53 10.50
C SER A 31 31.36 4.42 8.97
N ASN A 32 32.55 4.12 8.43
CA ASN A 32 32.74 3.95 6.99
C ASN A 32 31.98 2.74 6.43
N ASP A 33 31.68 1.69 7.20
CA ASP A 33 30.98 0.51 6.66
C ASP A 33 29.53 0.80 6.28
N TYR A 34 28.95 1.85 6.86
CA TYR A 34 27.58 2.29 6.61
C TYR A 34 27.52 3.41 5.57
N SER A 35 28.66 3.94 5.15
CA SER A 35 28.70 5.09 4.24
C SER A 35 28.33 4.64 2.83
N GLU A 36 27.39 5.36 2.20
CA GLU A 36 26.94 5.12 0.81
C GLU A 36 26.28 3.75 0.56
N THR A 37 25.91 3.02 1.61
CA THR A 37 25.27 1.69 1.48
C THR A 37 23.76 1.73 1.40
N GLY A 38 23.14 2.90 1.63
CA GLY A 38 21.69 3.04 1.74
C GLY A 38 21.10 2.59 3.09
N TYR A 39 21.89 1.96 3.95
CA TYR A 39 21.48 1.55 5.30
C TYR A 39 21.82 2.62 6.35
N ASP A 40 20.87 2.84 7.26
CA ASP A 40 21.12 3.64 8.45
C ASP A 40 21.81 2.81 9.55
N ARG A 41 22.48 3.54 10.44
CA ARG A 41 22.89 3.03 11.76
C ARG A 41 21.66 2.98 12.66
N GLY A 42 20.88 1.91 12.55
CA GLY A 42 19.70 1.69 13.36
C GLY A 42 20.07 1.36 14.80
N HIS A 43 19.59 2.14 15.76
CA HIS A 43 19.91 1.96 17.18
C HIS A 43 19.14 0.76 17.74
N LEU A 44 19.81 -0.12 18.48
CA LEU A 44 19.17 -1.24 19.18
C LEU A 44 18.67 -0.81 20.55
N ASN A 45 19.55 -0.26 21.42
CA ASN A 45 19.13 0.49 22.60
C ASN A 45 18.77 1.92 22.17
N PRO A 46 17.49 2.33 22.16
CA PRO A 46 17.11 3.59 21.55
C PRO A 46 17.51 4.77 22.42
N ASN A 47 18.08 5.79 21.79
CA ASN A 47 18.45 7.07 22.42
C ASN A 47 17.30 7.68 23.24
N SER A 48 16.07 7.53 22.76
CA SER A 48 14.86 8.12 23.36
C SER A 48 14.56 7.63 24.79
N PHE A 49 15.08 6.47 25.19
CA PHE A 49 14.95 5.92 26.55
C PHE A 49 16.09 6.32 27.49
N GLN A 50 17.13 6.98 26.99
CA GLN A 50 18.35 7.30 27.73
C GLN A 50 18.52 8.81 27.97
N CYS A 51 19.32 9.16 28.97
CA CYS A 51 19.76 10.53 29.29
C CYS A 51 21.25 10.55 29.68
N GLY A 52 21.88 11.73 29.65
CA GLY A 52 23.29 11.91 30.03
C GLY A 52 24.26 11.01 29.24
N GLU A 53 25.25 10.44 29.94
CA GLU A 53 26.24 9.51 29.37
C GLU A 53 25.60 8.27 28.74
N GLY A 54 24.49 7.77 29.30
CA GLY A 54 23.75 6.64 28.74
C GLY A 54 23.21 6.93 27.34
N ARG A 55 22.84 8.20 27.08
CA ARG A 55 22.43 8.64 25.73
C ARG A 55 23.60 8.71 24.78
N ILE A 56 24.78 9.10 25.24
CA ILE A 56 25.98 9.12 24.39
C ILE A 56 26.36 7.69 24.01
N ALA A 57 26.25 6.74 24.95
CA ALA A 57 26.54 5.32 24.73
C ALA A 57 25.66 4.67 23.65
N THR A 58 24.44 5.16 23.40
CA THR A 58 23.60 4.58 22.35
C THR A 58 24.18 4.76 20.95
N PHE A 59 25.03 5.76 20.73
CA PHE A 59 25.66 6.02 19.43
C PHE A 59 26.86 5.12 19.12
N THR A 60 27.24 4.23 20.04
CA THR A 60 28.29 3.24 19.77
C THR A 60 27.81 2.24 18.71
N LEU A 61 28.70 1.82 17.80
CA LEU A 61 28.34 0.88 16.73
C LEU A 61 28.12 -0.55 17.23
N THR A 62 28.58 -0.87 18.45
CA THR A 62 28.18 -2.09 19.18
C THR A 62 26.70 -2.10 19.56
N ASN A 63 26.02 -0.95 19.48
CA ASN A 63 24.59 -0.77 19.71
C ASN A 63 23.82 -0.45 18.41
N ALA A 64 24.43 -0.68 17.24
CA ALA A 64 23.81 -0.38 15.96
C ALA A 64 23.79 -1.62 15.04
N ALA A 65 22.75 -1.71 14.23
CA ALA A 65 22.66 -2.67 13.12
C ALA A 65 22.30 -1.93 11.83
N PRO A 66 22.67 -2.44 10.64
CA PRO A 66 22.20 -1.91 9.37
C PRO A 66 20.68 -2.00 9.31
N MET A 67 19.99 -0.86 9.28
CA MET A 67 18.55 -0.83 9.08
C MET A 67 18.21 -0.08 7.80
N ASP A 68 17.28 -0.60 7.01
CA ASP A 68 16.79 0.09 5.82
C ASP A 68 16.37 1.53 6.21
N ALA A 69 16.82 2.52 5.45
CA ALA A 69 16.63 3.92 5.82
C ALA A 69 15.14 4.31 5.95
N CYS A 70 14.27 3.74 5.11
CA CYS A 70 12.83 3.99 5.20
C CYS A 70 12.20 3.27 6.39
N PHE A 71 12.59 2.02 6.66
CA PHE A 71 12.15 1.28 7.84
C PHE A 71 12.55 1.98 9.14
N ASN A 72 13.84 2.31 9.29
CA ASN A 72 14.41 2.92 10.50
C ASN A 72 13.77 4.28 10.80
N ARG A 73 13.77 5.20 9.82
CA ARG A 73 13.35 6.60 10.03
C ARG A 73 11.84 6.76 10.19
N ASN A 74 11.05 5.84 9.64
CA ASN A 74 9.60 5.93 9.66
C ASN A 74 8.99 4.92 10.64
N GLN A 75 8.95 3.65 10.26
CA GLN A 75 8.15 2.66 10.98
C GLN A 75 8.76 2.30 12.33
N TRP A 76 10.05 1.97 12.34
CA TRP A 76 10.76 1.63 13.57
C TRP A 76 10.74 2.81 14.55
N ALA A 77 11.08 4.02 14.09
CA ALA A 77 11.00 5.23 14.89
C ALA A 77 9.59 5.50 15.45
N LYS A 78 8.53 5.21 14.68
CA LYS A 78 7.14 5.35 15.14
C LYS A 78 6.82 4.32 16.23
N TRP A 79 7.23 3.07 16.08
CA TRP A 79 7.02 2.04 17.10
C TRP A 79 7.78 2.33 18.39
N GLU A 80 9.04 2.76 18.29
CA GLU A 80 9.83 3.20 19.45
C GLU A 80 9.16 4.36 20.18
N LYS A 81 8.66 5.37 19.44
CA LYS A 81 7.96 6.52 20.01
C LYS A 81 6.67 6.09 20.70
N THR A 82 5.87 5.24 20.08
CA THR A 82 4.62 4.72 20.66
C THR A 82 4.89 3.91 21.92
N LEU A 83 5.87 3.00 21.89
CA LEU A 83 6.26 2.22 23.07
C LEU A 83 6.68 3.14 24.21
N ARG A 84 7.50 4.16 23.92
CA ARG A 84 7.96 5.13 24.91
C ARG A 84 6.81 5.87 25.58
N THR A 85 5.86 6.37 24.79
CA THR A 85 4.67 7.06 25.31
C THR A 85 3.87 6.11 26.20
N PHE A 86 3.56 4.92 25.70
CA PHE A 86 2.81 3.91 26.45
C PHE A 86 3.46 3.54 27.79
N LEU A 87 4.77 3.26 27.81
CA LEU A 87 5.48 2.90 29.03
C LEU A 87 5.55 4.07 30.03
N ARG A 88 5.73 5.31 29.55
CA ARG A 88 5.70 6.49 30.42
C ARG A 88 4.33 6.70 31.05
N ASP A 89 3.27 6.63 30.24
CA ASP A 89 1.90 6.80 30.72
C ASP A 89 1.53 5.72 31.73
N LYS A 90 1.93 4.46 31.46
CA LYS A 90 1.71 3.35 32.39
C LYS A 90 2.47 3.55 33.69
N LEU A 91 3.74 3.92 33.63
CA LEU A 91 4.55 4.17 34.81
C LEU A 91 3.98 5.33 35.64
N SER A 92 3.50 6.38 34.99
CA SER A 92 2.79 7.48 35.66
C SER A 92 1.48 7.01 36.30
N SER A 93 0.70 6.16 35.64
CA SER A 93 -0.54 5.59 36.20
C SER A 93 -0.31 4.70 37.42
N ASP A 94 0.86 4.05 37.48
CA ASP A 94 1.27 3.19 38.60
C ASP A 94 2.11 3.96 39.64
N ASN A 95 2.09 5.31 39.62
CA ASN A 95 2.85 6.17 40.54
C ASN A 95 4.35 5.85 40.61
N GLY A 96 4.94 5.39 39.51
CA GLY A 96 6.36 4.99 39.47
C GLY A 96 6.66 3.64 40.12
N SER A 97 5.66 2.88 40.54
CA SER A 97 5.80 1.61 41.27
C SER A 97 6.06 0.40 40.34
N ALA A 98 6.88 0.60 39.31
CA ALA A 98 7.23 -0.45 38.35
C ALA A 98 8.57 -0.21 37.67
N THR A 99 9.12 -1.27 37.07
CA THR A 99 10.33 -1.23 36.25
C THR A 99 10.07 -1.85 34.89
N ALA A 100 10.45 -1.15 33.81
CA ALA A 100 10.38 -1.65 32.44
C ALA A 100 11.78 -2.09 31.97
N TYR A 101 11.88 -3.33 31.50
CA TYR A 101 13.04 -3.90 30.85
C TYR A 101 12.76 -3.99 29.35
N ILE A 102 13.66 -3.48 28.53
CA ILE A 102 13.51 -3.45 27.07
C ILE A 102 14.74 -4.11 26.48
N VAL A 103 14.53 -5.10 25.61
CA VAL A 103 15.59 -5.80 24.89
C VAL A 103 15.26 -5.70 23.41
N THR A 104 16.18 -5.16 22.63
CA THR A 104 16.05 -5.08 21.18
C THR A 104 17.17 -5.88 20.54
N GLY A 105 16.82 -6.66 19.53
CA GLY A 105 17.75 -7.53 18.83
C GLY A 105 17.44 -7.64 17.36
N THR A 106 18.29 -8.37 16.66
CA THR A 106 18.23 -8.56 15.22
C THR A 106 18.12 -10.05 14.90
N VAL A 107 17.41 -10.37 13.82
CA VAL A 107 17.39 -11.70 13.23
C VAL A 107 18.37 -11.72 12.05
N PRO A 108 19.31 -12.67 11.99
CA PRO A 108 20.17 -12.84 10.83
C PRO A 108 19.34 -13.00 9.53
N PRO A 109 19.90 -12.62 8.37
CA PRO A 109 19.23 -12.80 7.09
C PRO A 109 19.33 -14.27 6.62
N ASP A 110 18.39 -14.68 5.75
CA ASP A 110 18.44 -15.98 5.07
C ASP A 110 19.56 -16.01 4.01
N GLU A 111 19.82 -14.88 3.36
CA GLU A 111 20.96 -14.66 2.47
C GLU A 111 22.05 -13.87 3.21
N ASN A 112 23.33 -14.21 3.03
CA ASN A 112 24.46 -13.58 3.74
C ASN A 112 24.76 -12.12 3.29
N LEU A 113 23.74 -11.27 3.19
CA LEU A 113 23.87 -9.86 2.84
C LEU A 113 24.70 -9.12 3.90
N ARG A 114 25.78 -8.49 3.45
CA ARG A 114 26.73 -7.76 4.28
C ARG A 114 27.07 -6.42 3.63
N ILE A 115 27.44 -5.45 4.46
CA ILE A 115 27.89 -4.12 4.03
C ILE A 115 29.32 -3.82 4.53
N PRO A 116 30.04 -2.92 3.86
CA PRO A 116 29.70 -2.33 2.55
C PRO A 116 29.79 -3.37 1.42
N GLN A 117 28.98 -3.24 0.37
CA GLN A 117 29.03 -4.15 -0.77
C GLN A 117 30.29 -3.90 -1.61
N SER A 118 30.90 -4.97 -2.10
CA SER A 118 32.14 -4.90 -2.92
C SER A 118 32.02 -4.06 -4.20
N GLU A 119 30.80 -3.88 -4.72
CA GLU A 119 30.50 -3.03 -5.88
C GLU A 119 30.62 -1.52 -5.59
N ILE A 120 30.47 -1.13 -4.31
CA ILE A 120 30.38 0.26 -3.86
C ILE A 120 31.61 0.65 -3.00
N SER A 121 32.39 -0.34 -2.54
CA SER A 121 33.56 -0.11 -1.69
C SER A 121 34.67 -1.15 -1.90
N GLU A 122 35.92 -0.70 -1.87
CA GLU A 122 37.11 -1.58 -1.84
C GLU A 122 37.29 -2.29 -0.48
N GLU A 123 36.46 -1.95 0.51
CA GLU A 123 36.49 -2.53 1.85
C GLU A 123 35.73 -3.86 1.94
N PRO A 124 36.18 -4.81 2.78
CA PRO A 124 35.54 -6.12 2.88
C PRO A 124 34.14 -6.05 3.52
N GLU A 125 33.22 -6.85 2.96
CA GLU A 125 31.88 -7.11 3.47
C GLU A 125 31.91 -7.72 4.88
N ARG A 126 31.55 -6.93 5.90
CA ARG A 126 31.82 -7.31 7.29
C ARG A 126 30.70 -7.04 8.29
N VAL A 127 29.73 -6.21 7.94
CA VAL A 127 28.56 -5.94 8.80
C VAL A 127 27.34 -6.60 8.20
N THR A 128 26.79 -7.61 8.88
CA THR A 128 25.59 -8.33 8.41
C THR A 128 24.36 -7.44 8.47
N VAL A 129 23.59 -7.42 7.37
CA VAL A 129 22.28 -6.78 7.31
C VAL A 129 21.23 -7.75 7.85
N PRO A 130 20.52 -7.44 8.94
CA PRO A 130 19.51 -8.34 9.50
C PRO A 130 18.25 -8.39 8.63
N SER A 131 17.55 -9.53 8.63
CA SER A 131 16.23 -9.66 7.98
C SER A 131 15.14 -8.96 8.79
N HIS A 132 15.22 -9.03 10.12
CA HIS A 132 14.21 -8.48 11.03
C HIS A 132 14.87 -7.84 12.25
N ILE A 133 14.17 -6.88 12.81
CA ILE A 133 14.49 -6.24 14.10
C ILE A 133 13.32 -6.52 15.03
N TRP A 134 13.61 -6.93 16.26
CA TRP A 134 12.60 -7.22 17.26
C TRP A 134 12.89 -6.50 18.57
N THR A 135 11.83 -6.16 19.30
CA THR A 135 11.90 -5.61 20.65
C THR A 135 10.99 -6.42 21.56
N ALA A 136 11.52 -6.86 22.70
CA ALA A 136 10.78 -7.48 23.78
C ALA A 136 10.81 -6.57 25.01
N VAL A 137 9.68 -6.51 25.71
CA VAL A 137 9.46 -5.64 26.86
C VAL A 137 8.90 -6.46 28.01
N CYS A 138 9.49 -6.30 29.19
CA CYS A 138 8.96 -6.81 30.45
C CYS A 138 8.70 -5.63 31.38
N TYR A 139 7.45 -5.42 31.76
CA TYR A 139 7.03 -4.43 32.74
C TYR A 139 6.66 -5.15 34.04
N LYS A 140 7.42 -4.88 35.10
CA LYS A 140 7.23 -5.50 36.41
C LYS A 140 6.80 -4.47 37.43
N HIS A 141 5.55 -4.55 37.88
CA HIS A 141 5.09 -3.77 39.03
C HIS A 141 5.78 -4.28 40.29
N HIS A 142 6.15 -3.38 41.21
CA HIS A 142 6.94 -3.75 42.40
C HIS A 142 6.15 -4.56 43.42
N SER A 143 4.82 -4.40 43.46
CA SER A 143 3.96 -4.99 44.49
C SER A 143 2.70 -5.70 43.98
N GLU A 144 2.33 -5.55 42.70
CA GLU A 144 1.05 -6.03 42.17
C GLU A 144 1.29 -6.81 40.89
N ASP A 145 1.53 -8.11 41.00
CA ASP A 145 1.88 -8.95 39.85
C ASP A 145 0.82 -8.93 38.74
N ARG A 146 -0.46 -8.72 39.07
CA ARG A 146 -1.54 -8.58 38.08
C ARG A 146 -1.41 -7.34 37.17
N LYS A 147 -0.63 -6.33 37.58
CA LYS A 147 -0.31 -5.14 36.79
C LYS A 147 0.95 -5.30 35.94
N SER A 148 1.74 -6.34 36.19
CA SER A 148 2.90 -6.69 35.37
C SER A 148 2.45 -7.25 34.02
N PHE A 149 3.23 -6.99 32.97
CA PHE A 149 2.95 -7.51 31.63
C PHE A 149 4.23 -7.69 30.83
N SER A 150 4.15 -8.45 29.75
CA SER A 150 5.19 -8.51 28.73
C SER A 150 4.57 -8.33 27.35
N LEU A 151 5.34 -7.76 26.42
CA LEU A 151 4.96 -7.64 25.03
C LEU A 151 6.21 -7.71 24.15
N GLY A 152 6.01 -8.02 22.88
CA GLY A 152 7.06 -7.94 21.88
C GLY A 152 6.51 -7.55 20.53
N TYR A 153 7.35 -6.91 19.72
CA TYR A 153 7.06 -6.62 18.32
C TYR A 153 8.30 -6.87 17.47
N MET A 154 8.07 -7.20 16.20
CA MET A 154 9.11 -7.47 15.23
C MET A 154 8.73 -6.84 13.89
N GLY A 155 9.69 -6.21 13.24
CA GLY A 155 9.56 -5.63 11.91
C GLY A 155 10.61 -6.19 10.98
N GLU A 156 10.23 -6.42 9.75
CA GLU A 156 11.15 -6.80 8.68
C GLU A 156 11.94 -5.57 8.23
N ASN A 157 13.23 -5.76 7.98
CA ASN A 157 14.20 -4.72 7.68
C ASN A 157 14.15 -4.27 6.22
N ILE A 158 12.96 -3.92 5.74
CA ILE A 158 12.70 -3.56 4.35
C ILE A 158 11.96 -2.25 4.26
N ASN A 159 12.11 -1.58 3.12
CA ASN A 159 11.31 -0.41 2.81
C ASN A 159 9.83 -0.82 2.70
N LEU A 160 9.00 -0.39 3.65
CA LEU A 160 7.55 -0.66 3.63
C LEU A 160 6.75 0.11 2.58
N MET A 161 7.38 1.02 1.84
CA MET A 161 6.80 1.53 0.60
C MET A 161 6.96 0.53 -0.56
N SER A 162 7.70 -0.56 -0.36
CA SER A 162 7.69 -1.71 -1.27
C SER A 162 6.48 -2.60 -1.02
N VAL A 163 6.01 -3.25 -2.08
CA VAL A 163 4.84 -4.15 -2.07
C VAL A 163 4.99 -5.26 -1.01
N SER A 164 6.21 -5.76 -0.77
CA SER A 164 6.49 -6.81 0.22
C SER A 164 6.35 -6.35 1.67
N GLY A 165 6.75 -5.12 2.02
CA GLY A 165 6.61 -4.62 3.39
C GLY A 165 5.15 -4.39 3.79
N MET A 166 4.34 -3.90 2.86
CA MET A 166 2.89 -3.80 3.07
C MET A 166 2.24 -5.17 3.23
N GLN A 167 2.67 -6.17 2.43
CA GLN A 167 2.22 -7.55 2.51
C GLN A 167 2.53 -8.17 3.88
N ASN A 168 3.75 -7.99 4.40
CA ASN A 168 4.16 -8.58 5.68
C ASN A 168 3.50 -7.91 6.90
N THR A 169 3.27 -6.60 6.83
CA THR A 169 2.47 -5.89 7.85
C THR A 169 1.01 -6.35 7.85
N TYR A 170 0.39 -6.48 6.66
CA TYR A 170 -0.98 -6.96 6.54
C TYR A 170 -1.12 -8.41 7.02
N LEU A 171 -0.21 -9.30 6.61
CA LEU A 171 -0.20 -10.70 7.04
C LEU A 171 0.00 -10.82 8.55
N ALA A 172 0.91 -10.04 9.15
CA ALA A 172 1.12 -10.03 10.60
C ALA A 172 -0.13 -9.57 11.36
N LEU A 173 -0.80 -8.53 10.87
CA LEU A 173 -2.01 -8.00 11.49
C LEU A 173 -3.22 -8.93 11.32
N ARG A 174 -3.37 -9.56 10.15
CA ARG A 174 -4.39 -10.60 9.92
C ARG A 174 -4.16 -11.80 10.82
N LYS A 175 -2.90 -12.26 10.95
CA LYS A 175 -2.54 -13.39 11.82
C LYS A 175 -2.81 -13.08 13.29
N ALA A 176 -2.61 -11.83 13.72
CA ALA A 176 -3.00 -11.36 15.06
C ALA A 176 -4.53 -11.32 15.27
N ALA A 177 -5.30 -10.93 14.24
CA ALA A 177 -6.76 -10.93 14.30
C ALA A 177 -7.37 -12.35 14.24
N ASP A 178 -6.75 -13.27 13.50
CA ASP A 178 -7.18 -14.66 13.34
C ASP A 178 -6.68 -15.58 14.48
N SER A 179 -5.71 -15.14 15.27
CA SER A 179 -5.12 -15.98 16.32
C SER A 179 -6.07 -16.22 17.50
N ASN A 180 -6.72 -17.38 17.49
CA ASN A 180 -7.46 -18.02 18.59
C ASN A 180 -6.57 -18.39 19.82
N ILE A 181 -5.48 -17.69 20.09
CA ILE A 181 -4.39 -18.23 20.93
C ILE A 181 -4.56 -17.98 22.44
N ILE A 182 -5.49 -17.13 22.92
CA ILE A 182 -5.75 -17.04 24.39
C ILE A 182 -7.25 -16.80 24.67
N PRO A 183 -7.99 -17.74 25.31
CA PRO A 183 -9.42 -17.64 25.56
C PRO A 183 -9.86 -16.47 26.45
N GLU A 184 -8.98 -15.93 27.29
CA GLU A 184 -9.35 -15.02 28.38
C GLU A 184 -9.19 -13.52 28.08
N LYS A 185 -8.64 -13.14 26.91
CA LYS A 185 -8.69 -11.75 26.40
C LYS A 185 -8.97 -11.75 24.91
N LYS A 186 -10.22 -12.00 24.55
CA LYS A 186 -10.73 -11.85 23.18
C LYS A 186 -10.84 -10.37 22.85
N PHE A 187 -9.95 -9.83 22.04
CA PHE A 187 -10.18 -8.55 21.38
C PHE A 187 -10.79 -8.85 20.02
N LYS A 188 -12.05 -8.47 19.82
CA LYS A 188 -12.69 -8.54 18.50
C LYS A 188 -12.23 -7.32 17.72
N VAL A 189 -11.30 -7.51 16.78
CA VAL A 189 -10.99 -6.46 15.80
C VAL A 189 -12.23 -6.34 14.90
N SER A 190 -13.02 -5.30 15.12
CA SER A 190 -14.24 -5.05 14.34
C SER A 190 -13.92 -4.52 12.94
N GLU A 191 -12.84 -3.73 12.82
CA GLU A 191 -12.39 -3.12 11.58
C GLU A 191 -10.92 -2.73 11.70
N MET A 192 -10.13 -2.91 10.62
CA MET A 192 -8.74 -2.47 10.55
C MET A 192 -8.57 -1.56 9.33
N THR A 193 -8.50 -0.26 9.58
CA THR A 193 -8.43 0.77 8.54
C THR A 193 -6.97 1.17 8.31
N ILE A 194 -6.32 0.61 7.28
CA ILE A 194 -5.02 1.11 6.83
C ILE A 194 -5.29 2.13 5.72
N LYS A 195 -4.96 3.39 6.01
CA LYS A 195 -5.00 4.48 5.03
C LYS A 195 -3.68 4.56 4.29
N LEU A 196 -3.70 4.35 2.99
CA LEU A 196 -2.56 4.57 2.11
C LEU A 196 -2.75 5.89 1.37
N ALA A 197 -1.65 6.62 1.15
CA ALA A 197 -1.64 7.86 0.39
C ALA A 197 -0.70 7.70 -0.82
N PHE A 198 -1.19 8.05 -1.99
CA PHE A 198 -0.45 8.03 -3.24
C PHE A 198 -0.30 9.44 -3.79
N ASP A 199 0.82 9.69 -4.45
CA ASP A 199 1.16 10.94 -5.12
C ASP A 199 0.39 11.13 -6.44
N SER A 200 0.06 10.03 -7.13
CA SER A 200 -0.78 10.04 -8.32
C SER A 200 -1.70 8.82 -8.39
N MET A 201 -2.80 8.94 -9.12
CA MET A 201 -3.68 7.81 -9.37
C MET A 201 -3.01 6.70 -10.23
N SER A 202 -2.07 7.06 -11.13
CA SER A 202 -1.31 6.05 -11.88
C SER A 202 -0.47 5.18 -10.95
N THR A 203 0.21 5.79 -9.97
CA THR A 203 0.94 5.05 -8.91
C THR A 203 -0.01 4.14 -8.15
N TYR A 204 -1.18 4.66 -7.76
CA TYR A 204 -2.21 3.89 -7.07
C TYR A 204 -2.64 2.63 -7.86
N TYR A 205 -2.99 2.76 -9.15
CA TYR A 205 -3.46 1.61 -9.93
C TYR A 205 -2.39 0.54 -10.12
N ASN A 206 -1.13 0.94 -10.31
CA ASN A 206 -0.01 0.00 -10.43
C ASN A 206 0.19 -0.77 -9.12
N VAL A 207 0.24 -0.07 -7.97
CA VAL A 207 0.44 -0.70 -6.67
C VAL A 207 -0.74 -1.59 -6.29
N VAL A 208 -1.98 -1.14 -6.48
CA VAL A 208 -3.18 -1.92 -6.11
C VAL A 208 -3.32 -3.19 -6.96
N LYS A 209 -2.94 -3.15 -8.24
CA LYS A 209 -2.89 -4.36 -9.08
C LYS A 209 -2.02 -5.43 -8.44
N ASP A 210 -0.81 -5.06 -8.00
CA ASP A 210 0.12 -5.99 -7.36
C ASP A 210 -0.38 -6.45 -5.99
N MET A 211 -1.01 -5.57 -5.21
CA MET A 211 -1.60 -5.92 -3.91
C MET A 211 -2.73 -6.94 -4.03
N LYS A 212 -3.58 -6.83 -5.08
CA LYS A 212 -4.64 -7.81 -5.35
C LYS A 212 -4.08 -9.20 -5.61
N VAL A 213 -2.99 -9.28 -6.37
CA VAL A 213 -2.34 -10.55 -6.74
C VAL A 213 -1.55 -11.15 -5.57
N SER A 214 -0.69 -10.35 -4.93
CA SER A 214 0.29 -10.81 -3.95
C SER A 214 -0.29 -10.97 -2.54
N ALA A 215 -1.19 -10.07 -2.14
CA ALA A 215 -1.72 -9.99 -0.78
C ALA A 215 -3.22 -10.31 -0.69
N GLY A 216 -3.89 -10.57 -1.82
CA GLY A 216 -5.33 -10.78 -1.85
C GLY A 216 -6.12 -9.61 -1.25
N SER A 217 -5.62 -8.39 -1.44
CA SER A 217 -6.15 -7.18 -0.81
C SER A 217 -6.52 -6.14 -1.88
N ALA A 218 -7.64 -5.46 -1.67
CA ALA A 218 -8.04 -4.28 -2.43
C ALA A 218 -7.76 -3.02 -1.61
N CYS A 219 -7.54 -1.89 -2.26
CA CYS A 219 -7.59 -0.60 -1.60
C CYS A 219 -8.79 0.17 -2.14
N LEU A 220 -9.71 0.61 -1.29
CA LEU A 220 -10.90 1.35 -1.70
C LEU A 220 -10.64 2.84 -1.54
N ILE A 221 -10.66 3.59 -2.63
CA ILE A 221 -10.50 5.05 -2.61
C ILE A 221 -11.54 5.65 -1.67
N THR A 222 -11.07 6.43 -0.72
CA THR A 222 -11.88 7.18 0.25
C THR A 222 -11.82 8.68 0.03
N LEU A 223 -10.81 9.14 -0.71
CA LEU A 223 -10.64 10.55 -1.05
C LEU A 223 -9.73 10.68 -2.27
N VAL A 224 -10.10 11.57 -3.18
CA VAL A 224 -9.23 12.05 -4.26
C VAL A 224 -9.06 13.55 -4.05
N LYS A 225 -7.82 14.00 -3.91
CA LYS A 225 -7.46 15.42 -3.73
C LYS A 225 -6.80 15.93 -5.01
N PRO A 226 -7.36 16.98 -5.66
CA PRO A 226 -6.62 17.71 -6.67
C PRO A 226 -5.38 18.32 -6.00
N LEU A 227 -4.16 18.03 -6.49
CA LEU A 227 -2.96 18.72 -6.00
C LEU A 227 -2.97 20.16 -6.54
N VAL A 228 -3.49 21.08 -5.74
CA VAL A 228 -3.34 22.52 -6.02
C VAL A 228 -1.85 22.85 -5.97
N ARG A 229 -1.28 23.13 -7.14
CA ARG A 229 0.14 23.43 -7.34
C ARG A 229 0.42 24.88 -6.90
N SER A 230 0.47 25.15 -5.58
CA SER A 230 1.05 26.40 -5.10
C SER A 230 2.58 26.28 -5.06
N ASP A 231 3.21 26.95 -6.03
CA ASP A 231 4.59 27.43 -6.02
C ASP A 231 5.74 26.42 -5.81
N LEU A 232 5.97 25.52 -6.77
CA LEU A 232 7.33 25.01 -7.02
C LEU A 232 7.61 24.83 -8.53
N ARG A 233 8.81 25.29 -8.91
CA ARG A 233 9.29 25.64 -10.25
C ARG A 233 9.03 24.58 -11.33
N LYS A 234 8.73 25.10 -12.53
CA LYS A 234 8.66 24.43 -13.83
C LYS A 234 9.72 23.33 -13.99
N ARG A 235 9.26 22.08 -14.03
CA ARG A 235 9.75 21.05 -14.96
C ARG A 235 8.54 20.49 -15.68
N ASP A 236 8.61 20.47 -17.01
CA ASP A 236 7.62 19.92 -17.91
C ASP A 236 7.49 18.41 -17.70
N ILE A 237 6.44 18.03 -16.98
CA ILE A 237 5.79 16.72 -17.09
C ILE A 237 4.29 17.06 -17.10
N SER A 238 3.64 16.84 -18.25
CA SER A 238 2.18 16.94 -18.39
C SER A 238 1.54 15.80 -17.61
N GLY A 239 1.09 16.07 -16.38
CA GLY A 239 0.38 15.11 -15.57
C GLY A 239 -0.39 15.81 -14.47
N VAL A 240 -1.72 15.66 -14.51
CA VAL A 240 -2.62 15.95 -13.39
C VAL A 240 -2.23 14.96 -12.30
N SER A 241 -1.71 15.45 -11.17
CA SER A 241 -1.33 14.59 -10.04
C SER A 241 -2.45 14.67 -9.01
N ASP A 242 -3.29 13.65 -8.95
CA ASP A 242 -4.30 13.52 -7.90
C ASP A 242 -3.71 12.75 -6.73
N ALA A 243 -3.67 13.37 -5.54
CA ALA A 243 -3.30 12.64 -4.34
C ALA A 243 -4.48 11.77 -3.89
N VAL A 244 -4.23 10.46 -3.72
CA VAL A 244 -5.30 9.47 -3.46
C VAL A 244 -5.14 8.91 -2.06
N GLU A 245 -6.21 8.92 -1.27
CA GLU A 245 -6.28 8.18 0.00
C GLU A 245 -7.21 6.97 -0.16
N CYS A 246 -6.74 5.78 0.21
CA CYS A 246 -7.54 4.56 0.12
C CYS A 246 -7.50 3.72 1.39
N LEU A 247 -8.57 2.93 1.59
CA LEU A 247 -8.79 2.01 2.67
C LEU A 247 -8.46 0.59 2.24
N LEU A 248 -7.45 -0.02 2.87
CA LEU A 248 -7.11 -1.41 2.62
C LEU A 248 -8.19 -2.37 3.14
N VAL A 249 -8.65 -3.28 2.29
CA VAL A 249 -9.67 -4.29 2.58
C VAL A 249 -9.29 -5.64 1.93
N PRO A 250 -9.87 -6.77 2.37
CA PRO A 250 -9.75 -8.02 1.62
C PRO A 250 -10.34 -7.89 0.21
N GLU A 251 -9.65 -8.43 -0.80
CA GLU A 251 -10.14 -8.47 -2.18
C GLU A 251 -11.32 -9.43 -2.32
N LYS A 252 -11.26 -10.60 -1.66
CA LYS A 252 -12.32 -11.60 -1.70
C LYS A 252 -13.43 -11.25 -0.71
N GLN A 253 -14.65 -11.07 -1.22
CA GLN A 253 -15.86 -10.87 -0.42
C GLN A 253 -16.96 -11.85 -0.81
N LYS A 254 -18.00 -11.93 0.03
CA LYS A 254 -19.26 -12.61 -0.29
C LYS A 254 -20.10 -11.72 -1.23
N THR A 255 -19.58 -11.48 -2.42
CA THR A 255 -20.25 -10.71 -3.48
C THR A 255 -20.20 -11.46 -4.80
N ALA A 256 -21.20 -11.24 -5.65
CA ALA A 256 -21.18 -11.65 -7.05
C ALA A 256 -20.08 -10.89 -7.80
N ALA A 257 -19.75 -11.36 -9.01
CA ALA A 257 -18.70 -10.76 -9.82
C ALA A 257 -19.01 -9.31 -10.23
N ASP A 258 -20.28 -8.91 -10.25
CA ASP A 258 -20.74 -7.54 -10.51
C ASP A 258 -20.75 -6.64 -9.25
N GLY A 259 -20.39 -7.19 -8.09
CA GLY A 259 -20.40 -6.52 -6.80
C GLY A 259 -21.67 -6.71 -5.96
N SER A 260 -22.73 -7.34 -6.49
CA SER A 260 -23.97 -7.57 -5.71
C SER A 260 -23.69 -8.40 -4.43
N PRO A 261 -24.28 -8.04 -3.27
CA PRO A 261 -24.08 -8.79 -2.04
C PRO A 261 -24.69 -10.20 -2.12
N CYS A 262 -23.97 -11.21 -1.60
CA CYS A 262 -24.45 -12.59 -1.58
C CYS A 262 -25.18 -12.92 -0.27
N LEU A 263 -26.39 -13.48 -0.39
CA LEU A 263 -27.09 -14.13 0.72
C LEU A 263 -26.52 -15.52 1.00
N LYS A 264 -26.28 -16.30 -0.07
CA LYS A 264 -25.56 -17.58 -0.01
C LYS A 264 -24.37 -17.56 -0.96
N PHE A 265 -23.28 -18.15 -0.52
CA PHE A 265 -22.01 -18.18 -1.25
C PHE A 265 -21.50 -19.62 -1.34
N SER A 266 -21.21 -20.08 -2.55
CA SER A 266 -20.63 -21.39 -2.85
C SER A 266 -19.40 -21.20 -3.71
N ASP A 267 -18.27 -21.79 -3.31
CA ASP A 267 -17.01 -21.71 -4.05
C ASP A 267 -16.42 -23.12 -4.16
N SER A 268 -16.27 -23.57 -5.40
CA SER A 268 -15.78 -24.90 -5.76
C SER A 268 -14.69 -24.78 -6.82
N THR A 269 -14.01 -25.90 -7.09
CA THR A 269 -13.01 -25.96 -8.17
C THR A 269 -13.58 -25.63 -9.56
N TYR A 270 -14.89 -25.80 -9.76
CA TYR A 270 -15.54 -25.67 -11.07
C TYR A 270 -16.31 -24.37 -11.25
N SER A 271 -16.95 -23.88 -10.18
CA SER A 271 -17.74 -22.65 -10.20
C SER A 271 -17.72 -21.93 -8.85
N CYS A 272 -17.84 -20.61 -8.91
CA CYS A 272 -18.16 -19.74 -7.79
C CYS A 272 -19.57 -19.15 -8.04
N GLU A 273 -20.49 -19.40 -7.12
CA GLU A 273 -21.89 -19.02 -7.20
C GLU A 273 -22.34 -18.19 -6.00
N CYS A 274 -23.14 -17.17 -6.28
CA CYS A 274 -23.66 -16.20 -5.35
C CYS A 274 -25.17 -16.09 -5.51
N GLU A 275 -25.93 -16.39 -4.46
CA GLU A 275 -27.38 -16.17 -4.43
C GLU A 275 -27.66 -14.74 -3.99
N THR A 276 -28.26 -13.93 -4.87
CA THR A 276 -28.67 -12.55 -4.58
C THR A 276 -30.13 -12.37 -4.98
N ASN A 277 -30.98 -11.96 -4.03
CA ASN A 277 -32.41 -11.71 -4.27
C ASN A 277 -33.17 -12.83 -5.01
N GLY A 278 -32.79 -14.09 -4.80
CA GLY A 278 -33.41 -15.26 -5.44
C GLY A 278 -32.82 -15.64 -6.81
N GLU A 279 -31.84 -14.89 -7.32
CA GLU A 279 -31.07 -15.22 -8.52
C GLU A 279 -29.69 -15.77 -8.17
N ILE A 280 -29.21 -16.72 -8.97
CA ILE A 280 -27.83 -17.25 -8.86
C ILE A 280 -26.96 -16.50 -9.87
N LYS A 281 -25.99 -15.73 -9.37
CA LYS A 281 -24.97 -15.03 -10.16
C LYS A 281 -23.61 -15.68 -9.96
N SER A 282 -22.76 -15.61 -10.98
CA SER A 282 -21.36 -16.03 -10.84
C SER A 282 -20.57 -15.07 -9.94
N CYS A 283 -19.64 -15.60 -9.16
CA CYS A 283 -18.65 -14.83 -8.39
C CYS A 283 -17.22 -15.10 -8.83
N CYS A 284 -16.29 -14.30 -8.31
CA CYS A 284 -14.87 -14.44 -8.59
C CYS A 284 -14.17 -15.36 -7.59
N SER A 285 -13.55 -16.43 -8.09
CA SER A 285 -12.65 -17.30 -7.34
C SER A 285 -11.20 -16.77 -7.31
N THR A 286 -10.80 -15.94 -8.29
CA THR A 286 -9.53 -15.21 -8.35
C THR A 286 -9.73 -13.70 -8.21
N PRO A 287 -8.69 -12.91 -7.91
CA PRO A 287 -8.78 -11.45 -7.91
C PRO A 287 -9.34 -10.88 -9.23
N CYS A 288 -10.06 -9.77 -9.14
CA CYS A 288 -10.62 -9.08 -10.30
C CYS A 288 -9.60 -8.06 -10.84
N LEU A 289 -9.00 -8.37 -11.99
CA LEU A 289 -7.85 -7.64 -12.55
C LEU A 289 -8.16 -7.12 -13.95
N TYR A 290 -7.61 -5.96 -14.29
CA TYR A 290 -7.73 -5.40 -15.64
C TYR A 290 -6.88 -6.19 -16.63
N GLN A 291 -7.45 -6.52 -17.79
CA GLN A 291 -6.75 -7.17 -18.90
C GLN A 291 -6.75 -6.27 -20.12
N ASP A 292 -5.57 -5.83 -20.54
CA ASP A 292 -5.37 -4.86 -21.63
C ASP A 292 -5.85 -5.39 -22.99
N ASN A 293 -5.70 -6.69 -23.25
CA ASN A 293 -6.17 -7.29 -24.50
C ASN A 293 -7.70 -7.38 -24.62
N LEU A 294 -8.43 -7.28 -23.50
CA LEU A 294 -9.89 -7.33 -23.46
C LEU A 294 -10.51 -6.01 -23.01
N ASN A 295 -9.70 -4.97 -22.77
CA ASN A 295 -10.10 -3.65 -22.28
C ASN A 295 -11.09 -3.68 -21.12
N SER A 296 -10.97 -4.67 -20.23
CA SER A 296 -11.92 -4.81 -19.13
C SER A 296 -11.43 -5.72 -18.01
N TYR A 297 -12.06 -5.59 -16.86
CA TYR A 297 -11.76 -6.38 -15.67
C TYR A 297 -12.28 -7.82 -15.82
N ARG A 298 -11.42 -8.77 -15.46
CA ARG A 298 -11.68 -10.21 -15.55
C ARG A 298 -11.24 -10.92 -14.27
N CYS A 299 -11.97 -11.98 -13.95
CA CYS A 299 -11.61 -12.95 -12.93
C CYS A 299 -12.01 -14.34 -13.42
N TYR A 300 -11.53 -15.38 -12.74
CA TYR A 300 -12.02 -16.74 -12.94
C TYR A 300 -13.11 -17.06 -11.94
N SER A 301 -14.16 -17.73 -12.38
CA SER A 301 -15.13 -18.46 -11.57
C SER A 301 -14.86 -19.95 -11.77
N GLY A 302 -14.14 -20.55 -10.83
CA GLY A 302 -13.55 -21.88 -11.02
C GLY A 302 -12.56 -21.85 -12.19
N GLN A 303 -12.92 -22.50 -13.31
CA GLN A 303 -12.08 -22.56 -14.52
C GLN A 303 -12.54 -21.59 -15.62
N THR A 304 -13.70 -20.96 -15.46
CA THR A 304 -14.29 -20.09 -16.49
C THR A 304 -13.91 -18.64 -16.25
N GLN A 305 -13.38 -17.97 -17.26
CA GLN A 305 -13.07 -16.55 -17.18
C GLN A 305 -14.34 -15.71 -17.43
N ILE A 306 -14.63 -14.78 -16.53
CA ILE A 306 -15.83 -13.92 -16.59
C ILE A 306 -15.47 -12.44 -16.42
N LYS A 307 -16.37 -11.54 -16.84
CA LYS A 307 -16.27 -10.11 -16.51
C LYS A 307 -16.50 -9.92 -15.02
N CYS A 308 -15.81 -8.96 -14.42
CA CYS A 308 -16.02 -8.60 -13.02
C CYS A 308 -15.93 -7.09 -12.81
N SER A 309 -16.59 -6.61 -11.76
CA SER A 309 -16.49 -5.26 -11.26
C SER A 309 -15.36 -5.21 -10.23
N ALA A 310 -14.33 -4.41 -10.50
CA ALA A 310 -13.26 -4.24 -9.53
C ALA A 310 -13.80 -3.58 -8.27
N ARG A 311 -13.25 -3.99 -7.12
CA ARG A 311 -13.43 -3.27 -5.87
C ARG A 311 -12.34 -2.21 -5.75
N TYR A 312 -12.69 -0.93 -5.86
CA TYR A 312 -11.69 0.15 -5.93
C TYR A 312 -12.11 1.47 -5.29
N SER A 313 -13.40 1.73 -5.00
CA SER A 313 -13.83 3.04 -4.48
C SER A 313 -15.00 2.95 -3.49
N LEU A 314 -14.96 3.82 -2.49
CA LEU A 314 -16.03 4.15 -1.53
C LEU A 314 -16.53 5.59 -1.70
N VAL A 315 -16.17 6.23 -2.82
CA VAL A 315 -16.65 7.57 -3.16
C VAL A 315 -17.19 7.63 -4.58
N THR A 316 -18.24 8.42 -4.76
CA THR A 316 -18.86 8.71 -6.06
C THR A 316 -17.92 9.57 -6.91
N PHE A 317 -18.24 9.78 -8.20
CA PHE A 317 -17.47 10.70 -9.04
C PHE A 317 -17.50 12.16 -8.54
N LYS A 318 -18.50 12.51 -7.71
CA LYS A 318 -18.60 13.83 -7.06
C LYS A 318 -17.88 13.88 -5.70
N GLY A 319 -17.27 12.79 -5.26
CA GLY A 319 -16.60 12.69 -3.97
C GLY A 319 -17.54 12.44 -2.78
N GLU A 320 -18.82 12.12 -3.01
CA GLU A 320 -19.74 11.75 -1.94
C GLU A 320 -19.42 10.34 -1.45
N LYS A 321 -19.53 10.09 -0.14
CA LYS A 321 -19.29 8.76 0.42
C LYS A 321 -20.40 7.77 0.07
N CYS A 322 -19.98 6.61 -0.40
CA CYS A 322 -20.81 5.43 -0.54
C CYS A 322 -21.01 4.75 0.83
N LEU A 323 -22.05 3.92 0.93
CA LEU A 323 -22.20 2.97 2.03
C LEU A 323 -21.09 1.92 1.99
N ASP A 324 -20.56 1.54 3.14
CA ASP A 324 -19.44 0.60 3.24
C ASP A 324 -19.79 -0.82 2.73
N ASP A 325 -21.07 -1.21 2.85
CA ASP A 325 -21.63 -2.47 2.37
C ASP A 325 -22.18 -2.37 0.93
N HIS A 326 -22.14 -1.18 0.32
CA HIS A 326 -22.53 -0.94 -1.06
C HIS A 326 -21.52 -0.02 -1.76
N PRO A 327 -20.24 -0.43 -1.88
CA PRO A 327 -19.19 0.37 -2.52
C PRO A 327 -19.44 0.58 -4.02
N CYS A 328 -18.59 1.32 -4.71
CA CYS A 328 -18.71 1.45 -6.17
C CYS A 328 -18.56 0.11 -6.89
N ALA A 329 -19.61 -0.30 -7.61
CA ALA A 329 -19.61 -1.48 -8.48
C ALA A 329 -20.66 -1.34 -9.59
N THR A 330 -20.79 -2.34 -10.47
CA THR A 330 -21.78 -2.30 -11.56
C THR A 330 -23.16 -2.78 -11.12
N TYR A 331 -23.23 -3.73 -10.18
CA TYR A 331 -24.48 -4.30 -9.68
C TYR A 331 -25.42 -4.79 -10.79
N GLY A 332 -24.85 -5.31 -11.89
CA GLY A 332 -25.56 -5.80 -13.06
C GLY A 332 -25.86 -4.76 -14.15
N ASN A 333 -25.41 -3.51 -13.98
CA ASN A 333 -25.58 -2.44 -14.97
C ASN A 333 -24.34 -2.27 -15.87
N ASP A 334 -24.46 -1.43 -16.90
CA ASP A 334 -23.34 -1.02 -17.78
C ASP A 334 -22.54 0.17 -17.24
N TYR A 335 -22.89 0.68 -16.05
CA TYR A 335 -22.22 1.78 -15.36
C TYR A 335 -21.86 1.42 -13.92
N TYR A 336 -20.89 2.13 -13.34
CA TYR A 336 -20.54 2.01 -11.93
C TYR A 336 -21.35 3.00 -11.10
N TRP A 337 -21.85 2.57 -9.95
CA TRP A 337 -22.62 3.40 -9.04
C TRP A 337 -22.53 2.86 -7.61
N CYS A 338 -23.04 3.63 -6.65
CA CYS A 338 -23.19 3.21 -5.26
C CYS A 338 -24.39 3.92 -4.59
N ASN A 339 -24.83 3.36 -3.46
CA ASN A 339 -25.76 4.05 -2.55
C ASN A 339 -24.95 4.97 -1.65
N THR A 340 -25.41 6.20 -1.48
CA THR A 340 -24.71 7.21 -0.71
C THR A 340 -25.15 7.20 0.74
N ILE A 341 -24.27 7.65 1.65
CA ILE A 341 -24.60 7.77 3.08
C ILE A 341 -25.74 8.77 3.35
N SER A 342 -26.05 9.65 2.40
CA SER A 342 -27.16 10.59 2.47
C SER A 342 -28.53 9.95 2.20
N GLY A 343 -28.56 8.66 1.85
CA GLY A 343 -29.79 7.91 1.57
C GLY A 343 -30.26 8.03 0.12
N SER A 344 -29.37 8.36 -0.81
CA SER A 344 -29.60 8.39 -2.26
C SER A 344 -28.68 7.36 -2.96
N TRP A 345 -28.51 7.52 -4.27
CA TRP A 345 -27.49 6.88 -5.07
C TRP A 345 -26.81 7.91 -6.00
N ASP A 346 -25.60 7.62 -6.45
CA ASP A 346 -24.91 8.43 -7.47
C ASP A 346 -23.95 7.54 -8.29
N PHE A 347 -23.49 8.06 -9.43
CA PHE A 347 -22.53 7.38 -10.28
C PHE A 347 -21.14 7.32 -9.63
N CYS A 348 -20.38 6.30 -9.98
CA CYS A 348 -18.97 6.19 -9.63
C CYS A 348 -18.13 6.29 -10.90
N SER A 349 -16.94 6.89 -10.78
CA SER A 349 -15.97 6.92 -11.88
C SER A 349 -15.40 5.52 -12.12
N PRO A 350 -15.59 4.91 -13.30
CA PRO A 350 -15.10 3.56 -13.53
C PRO A 350 -13.58 3.51 -13.37
N PRO A 351 -13.00 2.34 -13.01
CA PRO A 351 -11.57 2.21 -12.77
C PRO A 351 -10.75 2.12 -14.08
N LEU A 352 -10.94 3.11 -14.96
CA LEU A 352 -10.40 3.24 -16.32
C LEU A 352 -9.45 4.45 -16.40
N TRP A 353 -8.34 4.37 -15.69
CA TRP A 353 -7.36 5.46 -15.57
C TRP A 353 -6.57 5.79 -16.84
N ARG A 354 -6.64 4.93 -17.86
CA ARG A 354 -6.06 5.16 -19.20
C ARG A 354 -7.09 5.63 -20.22
N SER A 355 -8.29 6.01 -19.77
CA SER A 355 -9.29 6.56 -20.66
C SER A 355 -8.83 7.92 -21.21
N ILE A 356 -9.18 8.19 -22.46
CA ILE A 356 -8.64 9.32 -23.23
C ILE A 356 -9.79 10.09 -23.89
N ALA A 357 -9.71 11.40 -23.86
CA ALA A 357 -10.64 12.29 -24.51
C ALA A 357 -10.30 12.47 -26.00
N LYS A 358 -11.30 12.85 -26.80
CA LYS A 358 -11.16 13.12 -28.24
C LYS A 358 -10.14 14.20 -28.57
N ASN A 359 -9.90 15.13 -27.65
CA ASN A 359 -8.88 16.17 -27.76
C ASN A 359 -7.44 15.67 -27.47
N GLY A 360 -7.26 14.37 -27.23
CA GLY A 360 -5.97 13.72 -26.98
C GLY A 360 -5.45 13.83 -25.55
N LYS A 361 -6.22 14.44 -24.63
CA LYS A 361 -5.86 14.49 -23.19
C LYS A 361 -6.39 13.25 -22.47
N TYR A 362 -5.64 12.77 -21.47
CA TYR A 362 -6.15 11.74 -20.58
C TYR A 362 -7.32 12.27 -19.74
N CYS A 363 -8.32 11.43 -19.55
CA CYS A 363 -9.42 11.71 -18.65
C CYS A 363 -8.91 11.77 -17.20
N ARG A 364 -9.53 12.63 -16.39
CA ARG A 364 -9.33 12.65 -14.95
C ARG A 364 -9.69 11.29 -14.36
N SER A 365 -8.91 10.85 -13.38
CA SER A 365 -9.10 9.50 -12.82
C SER A 365 -10.33 9.38 -11.92
N ASP A 366 -10.73 10.47 -11.27
CA ASP A 366 -11.99 10.57 -10.52
C ASP A 366 -13.21 10.86 -11.41
N HIS A 367 -13.00 10.99 -12.72
CA HIS A 367 -14.06 11.15 -13.71
C HIS A 367 -13.66 10.51 -15.06
N ALA A 368 -13.31 9.23 -15.03
CA ALA A 368 -12.87 8.47 -16.18
C ALA A 368 -14.00 8.27 -17.20
N CYS A 369 -13.65 7.93 -18.43
CA CYS A 369 -14.64 7.87 -19.51
C CYS A 369 -15.84 6.96 -19.21
N ALA A 370 -17.04 7.55 -19.11
CA ALA A 370 -18.31 6.85 -18.90
C ALA A 370 -19.51 7.70 -19.33
N LYS A 371 -20.71 7.12 -19.31
CA LYS A 371 -21.95 7.85 -19.63
C LYS A 371 -22.37 8.83 -18.54
N TYR A 372 -22.24 8.47 -17.25
CA TYR A 372 -22.73 9.28 -16.13
C TYR A 372 -24.18 9.77 -16.28
N GLY A 373 -25.07 8.93 -16.83
CA GLY A 373 -26.46 9.28 -17.12
C GLY A 373 -26.69 10.06 -18.41
N SER A 374 -25.62 10.38 -19.16
CA SER A 374 -25.68 10.96 -20.50
C SER A 374 -25.94 9.89 -21.59
N GLY A 375 -26.34 10.33 -22.78
CA GLY A 375 -26.44 9.49 -23.98
C GLY A 375 -25.10 9.15 -24.62
N LYS A 376 -24.01 9.83 -24.24
CA LYS A 376 -22.65 9.65 -24.75
C LYS A 376 -21.64 9.47 -23.63
N MET A 377 -20.50 8.86 -23.93
CA MET A 377 -19.39 8.75 -22.99
C MET A 377 -18.58 10.05 -22.98
N TRP A 378 -18.32 10.57 -21.80
CA TRP A 378 -17.55 11.80 -21.61
C TRP A 378 -16.68 11.72 -20.35
N CYS A 379 -15.70 12.61 -20.26
CA CYS A 379 -14.85 12.75 -19.09
C CYS A 379 -14.38 14.19 -18.90
N PHE A 380 -13.89 14.52 -17.70
CA PHE A 380 -13.18 15.78 -17.47
C PHE A 380 -11.71 15.64 -17.90
N THR A 381 -11.17 16.67 -18.53
CA THR A 381 -9.77 16.70 -19.01
C THR A 381 -8.87 17.63 -18.19
N ASP A 382 -9.45 18.37 -17.25
CA ASP A 382 -8.76 19.25 -16.30
C ASP A 382 -9.61 19.56 -15.05
N ASP A 383 -9.05 20.37 -14.16
CA ASP A 383 -9.68 20.80 -12.90
C ASP A 383 -10.61 22.01 -13.05
N GLU A 384 -10.61 22.64 -14.23
CA GLU A 384 -11.48 23.79 -14.54
C GLU A 384 -12.89 23.34 -14.96
N GLY A 385 -13.09 22.03 -15.10
CA GLY A 385 -14.36 21.43 -15.49
C GLY A 385 -14.56 21.31 -17.00
N ASN A 386 -13.49 21.44 -17.80
CA ASN A 386 -13.58 21.21 -19.23
C ASN A 386 -13.77 19.71 -19.50
N TYR A 387 -14.83 19.38 -20.24
CA TYR A 387 -15.19 18.01 -20.59
C TYR A 387 -15.14 17.78 -22.09
N GLU A 388 -15.00 16.52 -22.48
CA GLU A 388 -14.93 16.10 -23.88
C GLU A 388 -15.51 14.69 -24.05
N ASP A 389 -15.98 14.37 -25.25
CA ASP A 389 -16.31 13.01 -25.65
C ASP A 389 -15.05 12.12 -25.53
N CYS A 390 -15.21 10.88 -25.09
CA CYS A 390 -14.05 10.07 -24.70
C CYS A 390 -14.14 8.62 -25.12
N CYS A 391 -12.99 7.94 -25.06
CA CYS A 391 -12.82 6.51 -25.29
C CYS A 391 -12.36 5.85 -23.99
N THR A 392 -12.85 4.64 -23.74
CA THR A 392 -12.61 3.89 -22.51
C THR A 392 -11.15 3.42 -22.35
N SER A 393 -10.37 3.45 -23.43
CA SER A 393 -8.96 3.05 -23.48
C SER A 393 -8.20 3.86 -24.54
N ASP A 394 -6.92 4.10 -24.29
CA ASP A 394 -5.96 4.70 -25.23
C ASP A 394 -5.34 3.62 -26.12
N ASP A 395 -6.14 3.12 -27.07
CA ASP A 395 -5.73 2.12 -28.06
C ASP A 395 -6.32 2.37 -29.46
N CYS A 396 -5.92 1.54 -30.41
CA CYS A 396 -6.30 1.67 -31.82
C CYS A 396 -7.71 1.19 -32.18
N HIS A 397 -8.46 0.65 -31.22
CA HIS A 397 -9.75 0.00 -31.47
C HIS A 397 -10.85 0.52 -30.55
N SER A 398 -10.64 1.62 -29.83
CA SER A 398 -11.63 2.17 -28.91
C SER A 398 -12.40 3.32 -29.56
N ALA A 399 -13.72 3.15 -29.65
CA ALA A 399 -14.64 4.14 -30.17
C ALA A 399 -15.33 4.95 -29.06
N VAL A 400 -15.80 6.16 -29.38
CA VAL A 400 -16.41 7.11 -28.43
C VAL A 400 -17.73 6.60 -27.82
N ASN A 401 -18.47 5.74 -28.52
CA ASN A 401 -19.65 5.07 -27.97
C ASN A 401 -19.33 3.89 -27.03
N GLY A 402 -18.04 3.60 -26.81
CA GLY A 402 -17.57 2.47 -26.00
C GLY A 402 -17.60 1.11 -26.71
N GLN A 403 -17.91 1.07 -28.01
CA GLN A 403 -17.75 -0.12 -28.84
C GLN A 403 -16.28 -0.32 -29.25
N THR A 404 -15.99 -1.53 -29.71
CA THR A 404 -14.68 -1.87 -30.26
C THR A 404 -14.73 -1.75 -31.78
N CYS A 405 -13.81 -0.98 -32.34
CA CYS A 405 -13.61 -0.91 -33.78
C CYS A 405 -13.30 -2.29 -34.34
N ARG A 406 -13.72 -2.52 -35.59
CA ARG A 406 -13.35 -3.72 -36.33
C ARG A 406 -11.85 -3.95 -36.35
N SER A 407 -11.47 -5.23 -36.35
CA SER A 407 -10.07 -5.64 -36.38
C SER A 407 -9.33 -5.20 -37.65
N ASP A 408 -10.05 -5.13 -38.77
CA ASP A 408 -9.55 -4.69 -40.08
C ASP A 408 -9.71 -3.18 -40.34
N HIS A 409 -10.38 -2.44 -39.46
CA HIS A 409 -10.61 -1.00 -39.60
C HIS A 409 -10.32 -0.26 -38.30
N LYS A 410 -9.03 -0.07 -38.03
CA LYS A 410 -8.51 0.65 -36.85
C LYS A 410 -8.92 2.12 -36.86
N CYS A 411 -8.89 2.74 -35.70
CA CYS A 411 -9.04 4.19 -35.58
C CYS A 411 -8.02 4.93 -36.44
N GLY A 412 -8.50 5.79 -37.33
CA GLY A 412 -7.66 6.56 -38.24
C GLY A 412 -8.47 7.66 -38.92
N TYR A 413 -7.80 8.49 -39.73
CA TYR A 413 -8.46 9.56 -40.47
C TYR A 413 -9.27 9.04 -41.66
N HIS A 414 -8.79 7.98 -42.34
CA HIS A 414 -9.47 7.37 -43.48
C HIS A 414 -9.94 8.36 -44.56
N GLY A 415 -9.16 9.43 -44.78
CA GLY A 415 -9.48 10.51 -45.73
C GLY A 415 -10.40 11.62 -45.19
N SER A 416 -10.85 11.53 -43.94
CA SER A 416 -11.58 12.57 -43.21
C SER A 416 -10.65 13.47 -42.40
N ASP A 417 -11.17 14.58 -41.88
CA ASP A 417 -10.49 15.49 -40.95
C ASP A 417 -10.67 15.10 -39.47
N TYR A 418 -11.41 14.03 -39.20
CA TYR A 418 -11.62 13.44 -37.88
C TYR A 418 -11.19 11.98 -37.82
N LEU A 419 -10.88 11.50 -36.62
CA LEU A 419 -10.57 10.09 -36.36
C LEU A 419 -11.87 9.30 -36.19
N TRP A 420 -11.97 8.17 -36.89
CA TRP A 420 -13.14 7.29 -36.82
C TRP A 420 -12.79 5.85 -37.19
N CYS A 421 -13.74 4.94 -36.95
CA CYS A 421 -13.67 3.54 -37.36
C CYS A 421 -15.06 2.95 -37.59
N TYR A 422 -15.16 1.87 -38.35
CA TYR A 422 -16.35 1.01 -38.34
C TYR A 422 -16.37 0.14 -37.09
N THR A 423 -17.54 0.06 -36.43
CA THR A 423 -17.76 -0.75 -35.23
C THR A 423 -18.37 -2.12 -35.54
N ASP A 424 -18.92 -2.30 -36.74
CA ASP A 424 -19.41 -3.59 -37.24
C ASP A 424 -19.34 -3.72 -38.78
N TYR A 425 -19.83 -4.86 -39.29
CA TYR A 425 -19.85 -5.19 -40.71
C TYR A 425 -21.16 -4.76 -41.41
N GLU A 426 -22.02 -4.02 -40.72
CA GLU A 426 -23.24 -3.39 -41.26
C GLU A 426 -23.02 -1.90 -41.56
N ASP A 427 -21.75 -1.49 -41.64
CA ASP A 427 -21.29 -0.12 -41.88
C ASP A 427 -21.67 0.89 -40.78
N ASN A 428 -21.97 0.43 -39.56
CA ASN A 428 -22.04 1.32 -38.41
C ASN A 428 -20.64 1.80 -38.03
N TRP A 429 -20.51 3.09 -37.72
CA TRP A 429 -19.24 3.74 -37.44
C TRP A 429 -19.34 4.70 -36.27
N ASP A 430 -18.21 5.01 -35.66
CA ASP A 430 -18.13 6.06 -34.63
C ASP A 430 -16.75 6.73 -34.62
N TYR A 431 -16.67 7.85 -33.91
CA TYR A 431 -15.44 8.60 -33.69
C TYR A 431 -14.46 7.83 -32.79
N CYS A 432 -13.20 8.14 -32.98
CA CYS A 432 -12.09 7.63 -32.17
C CYS A 432 -11.37 8.76 -31.45
N CYS A 433 -10.60 8.39 -30.43
CA CYS A 433 -9.81 9.34 -29.63
C CYS A 433 -8.29 9.27 -29.92
N ARG A 434 -7.83 8.20 -30.58
CA ARG A 434 -6.43 7.94 -30.87
C ARG A 434 -6.23 7.62 -32.36
N SER A 435 -5.23 8.23 -32.98
CA SER A 435 -4.84 7.88 -34.35
C SER A 435 -3.92 6.66 -34.33
N CYS A 436 -4.25 5.72 -35.19
CA CYS A 436 -3.43 4.63 -35.66
C CYS A 436 -3.52 4.60 -37.21
#